data_AF-A0A4Q6FMQ4-F1
#
_entry.id   AF-A0A4Q6FMQ4-F1
#
_cell.length_a   1.000
_cell.length_b   1.000
_cell.length_c   1.000
_cell.angle_alpha   90.00
_cell.angle_beta   90.00
_cell.angle_gamma   90.00
#
_symmetry.space_group_name_H-M   'P 1'
#
loop_
_entity.id
_entity.type
_entity.pdbx_description
1 polymer ?
#
loop_
_entity_poly.entity_id
_entity_poly.type
_entity_poly.pdbx_seq_one_letter_code
_entity_poly.pdbx_strand_id
1 'polypeptide(L)'
;MTDLETAIRSRKISIVVGIDDENALPRLDGVEEAARILARQKHRKIQHLVHKQPKFESVLKVYEEVSQEDVDDRASALERELSRLAHEGTLLAPDLRAASEIIFQGHTGITAKSIRAALGESVEFKSMSFGDWLNQREQILHAASSENRVLILVDEFNEFEREVDCDGARLLASLWGEASDVSLFDAIVVTANCSPDGEFSESKDMLSRVRDLVSAEQRDQVRRAFVISKERLNTDLSVAQRRDSFIVQLNRLEAADLRKSLIDDVEIILAKSLKNAVRWLDDLPLPDFHGSVFLSSEVEGAAELDTLLRLTSLQQRNDVEKSLKSNSDLRDRIAAVREFAKRNLDSDFEAAAKIELTTLRRLEFERPGEELSALLMPLACGDIFELQSECKVEASSATLDRRSESTVSSRRANSRIHLDQMSVIPTWQERCRVVL
;
A
#
# COMPACT_ATOMS: atom_id res chain seq x y z
N MET A 1 13.02 19.85 11.36
CA MET A 1 12.11 18.69 11.42
C MET A 1 10.87 19.10 12.19
N THR A 2 9.69 18.76 11.67
CA THR A 2 8.41 18.90 12.38
C THR A 2 8.44 18.00 13.61
N ASP A 3 8.01 18.50 14.78
CA ASP A 3 7.89 17.63 15.95
C ASP A 3 6.68 16.67 15.79
N LEU A 4 6.72 15.53 16.49
CA LEU A 4 5.70 14.48 16.38
C LEU A 4 4.30 14.96 16.79
N GLU A 5 4.20 15.85 17.78
CA GLU A 5 2.91 16.36 18.26
C GLU A 5 2.27 17.25 17.20
N THR A 6 3.06 18.07 16.52
CA THR A 6 2.63 18.89 15.39
C THR A 6 2.16 18.01 14.23
N ALA A 7 2.86 16.91 13.94
CA ALA A 7 2.44 15.95 12.90
C ALA A 7 1.14 15.19 13.24
N ILE A 8 0.95 14.82 14.51
CA ILE A 8 -0.29 14.20 15.00
C ILE A 8 -1.45 15.20 14.91
N ARG A 9 -1.24 16.43 15.39
CA ARG A 9 -2.26 17.49 15.40
C ARG A 9 -2.64 17.95 14.00
N SER A 10 -1.69 18.07 13.07
CA SER A 10 -2.00 18.46 11.67
C SER A 10 -2.91 17.44 10.99
N ARG A 11 -2.81 16.17 11.39
CA ARG A 11 -3.68 15.08 10.95
C ARG A 11 -4.95 14.91 11.80
N LYS A 12 -5.14 15.75 12.84
CA LYS A 12 -6.28 15.67 13.77
C LYS A 12 -6.42 14.29 14.42
N ILE A 13 -5.29 13.62 14.65
CA ILE A 13 -5.27 12.31 15.32
C ILE A 13 -5.41 12.57 16.81
N SER A 14 -6.51 12.10 17.41
CA SER A 14 -6.76 12.26 18.85
C SER A 14 -6.71 10.93 19.60
N ILE A 15 -6.94 9.82 18.90
CA ILE A 15 -6.89 8.46 19.46
C ILE A 15 -5.84 7.65 18.70
N VAL A 16 -4.98 6.95 19.45
CA VAL A 16 -4.07 5.96 18.90
C VAL A 16 -4.36 4.61 19.52
N VAL A 17 -4.59 3.62 18.68
CA VAL A 17 -4.91 2.26 19.10
C VAL A 17 -3.73 1.36 18.76
N GLY A 18 -3.04 0.86 19.78
CA GLY A 18 -1.98 -0.14 19.66
C GLY A 18 -2.54 -1.54 19.84
N ILE A 19 -2.62 -2.30 18.75
CA ILE A 19 -3.10 -3.68 18.69
C ILE A 19 -1.88 -4.58 18.56
N ASP A 20 -1.63 -5.38 19.57
CA ASP A 20 -0.43 -6.22 19.66
C ASP A 20 -0.80 -7.47 20.46
N ASP A 21 -0.37 -8.63 20.00
CA ASP A 21 -0.66 -9.89 20.69
C ASP A 21 0.09 -9.99 22.04
N GLU A 22 1.18 -9.23 22.23
CA GLU A 22 1.82 -9.03 23.54
C GLU A 22 0.88 -8.36 24.55
N ASN A 23 -0.20 -7.71 24.11
CA ASN A 23 -1.19 -7.14 25.03
C ASN A 23 -2.21 -8.18 25.51
N ALA A 24 -2.28 -9.35 24.87
CA ALA A 24 -3.08 -10.44 25.38
C ALA A 24 -2.55 -10.88 26.74
N LEU A 25 -3.44 -11.17 27.69
CA LEU A 25 -3.03 -11.71 28.98
C LEU A 25 -2.33 -13.06 28.74
N PRO A 26 -1.06 -13.24 29.17
CA PRO A 26 -0.39 -14.51 29.04
C PRO A 26 -1.21 -15.59 29.74
N ARG A 27 -1.64 -16.61 28.99
CA ARG A 27 -2.51 -17.64 29.53
C ARG A 27 -1.71 -18.62 30.38
N LEU A 28 -2.20 -18.91 31.57
CA LEU A 28 -1.68 -19.99 32.42
C LEU A 28 -2.33 -21.31 31.99
N ASP A 29 -2.14 -21.69 30.72
CA ASP A 29 -2.76 -22.86 30.12
C ASP A 29 -1.98 -24.12 30.50
N GLY A 30 -2.39 -24.70 31.62
CA GLY A 30 -1.77 -25.90 32.18
C GLY A 30 -0.75 -25.58 33.26
N VAL A 31 -0.40 -26.63 33.99
CA VAL A 31 0.39 -26.52 35.22
C VAL A 31 1.84 -26.12 34.96
N GLU A 32 2.46 -26.69 33.94
CA GLU A 32 3.86 -26.43 33.58
C GLU A 32 4.09 -24.95 33.20
N GLU A 33 3.27 -24.44 32.28
CA GLU A 33 3.39 -23.05 31.84
C GLU A 33 3.04 -22.07 32.96
N ALA A 34 2.02 -22.41 33.76
CA ALA A 34 1.69 -21.64 34.94
C ALA A 34 2.88 -21.54 35.91
N ALA A 35 3.55 -22.65 36.20
CA ALA A 35 4.69 -22.68 37.10
C ALA A 35 5.85 -21.81 36.60
N ARG A 36 6.20 -21.90 35.31
CA ARG A 36 7.24 -21.08 34.69
C ARG A 36 6.94 -19.59 34.77
N ILE A 37 5.70 -19.21 34.48
CA ILE A 37 5.27 -17.82 34.52
C ILE A 37 5.28 -17.29 35.95
N LEU A 38 4.71 -18.05 36.90
CA LEU A 38 4.67 -17.68 38.32
C LEU A 38 6.07 -17.52 38.90
N ALA A 39 7.01 -18.41 38.55
CA ALA A 39 8.38 -18.38 39.03
C ALA A 39 9.10 -17.05 38.75
N ARG A 40 8.76 -16.42 37.61
CA ARG A 40 9.34 -15.15 37.13
C ARG A 40 8.63 -13.90 37.63
N GLN A 41 7.46 -14.03 38.26
CA GLN A 41 6.75 -12.87 38.79
C GLN A 41 7.46 -12.27 40.00
N LYS A 42 7.18 -11.01 40.31
CA LYS A 42 7.63 -10.39 41.57
C LYS A 42 6.84 -10.93 42.75
N HIS A 43 7.50 -11.15 43.89
CA HIS A 43 6.87 -11.65 45.12
C HIS A 43 5.56 -10.93 45.50
N ARG A 44 5.51 -9.59 45.40
CA ARG A 44 4.29 -8.79 45.68
C ARG A 44 3.10 -9.16 44.78
N LYS A 45 3.33 -9.57 43.53
CA LYS A 45 2.26 -10.04 42.63
C LYS A 45 1.72 -11.38 43.07
N ILE A 46 2.58 -12.30 43.53
CA ILE A 46 2.16 -13.59 44.07
C ILE A 46 1.36 -13.40 45.37
N GLN A 47 1.79 -12.50 46.26
CA GLN A 47 1.00 -12.13 47.44
C GLN A 47 -0.37 -11.57 47.07
N HIS A 48 -0.44 -10.72 46.04
CA HIS A 48 -1.70 -10.17 45.56
C HIS A 48 -2.62 -11.25 44.98
N LEU A 49 -2.05 -12.20 44.23
CA LEU A 49 -2.76 -13.39 43.75
C LEU A 49 -3.38 -14.16 44.92
N VAL A 50 -2.60 -14.51 45.94
CA VAL A 50 -3.09 -15.26 47.10
C VAL A 50 -4.17 -14.49 47.85
N HIS A 51 -4.00 -13.18 48.01
CA HIS A 51 -5.02 -12.35 48.65
C HIS A 51 -6.37 -12.39 47.92
N LYS A 52 -6.36 -12.41 46.59
CA LYS A 52 -7.57 -12.50 45.75
C LYS A 52 -8.07 -13.93 45.57
N GLN A 53 -7.17 -14.91 45.61
CA GLN A 53 -7.43 -16.34 45.43
C GLN A 53 -6.69 -17.15 46.49
N PRO A 54 -7.28 -17.35 47.69
CA PRO A 54 -6.64 -18.02 48.81
C PRO A 54 -6.15 -19.45 48.52
N LYS A 55 -6.74 -20.13 47.53
CA LYS A 55 -6.29 -21.47 47.08
C LYS A 55 -4.84 -21.53 46.58
N PHE A 56 -4.23 -20.37 46.27
CA PHE A 56 -2.81 -20.28 45.91
C PHE A 56 -1.89 -20.09 47.14
N GLU A 57 -2.38 -20.21 48.38
CA GLU A 57 -1.56 -20.00 49.58
C GLU A 57 -0.33 -20.92 49.65
N SER A 58 -0.47 -22.20 49.27
CA SER A 58 0.66 -23.13 49.24
C SER A 58 1.68 -22.79 48.14
N VAL A 59 1.23 -22.20 47.04
CA VAL A 59 2.09 -21.68 45.96
C VAL A 59 2.97 -20.53 46.48
N LEU A 60 2.43 -19.64 47.32
CA LEU A 60 3.23 -18.58 47.96
C LEU A 60 4.27 -19.14 48.94
N LYS A 61 3.94 -20.19 49.70
CA LYS A 61 4.89 -20.86 50.59
C LYS A 61 6.08 -21.43 49.82
N VAL A 62 5.81 -22.19 48.74
CA VAL A 62 6.85 -22.70 47.84
C VAL A 62 7.67 -21.55 47.23
N TYR A 63 7.00 -20.47 46.84
CA TYR A 63 7.65 -19.29 46.27
C TYR A 63 8.63 -18.63 47.26
N GLU A 64 8.30 -18.61 48.55
CA GLU A 64 9.12 -18.06 49.65
C GLU A 64 10.26 -19.00 50.09
N GLU A 65 10.05 -20.31 50.05
CA GLU A 65 11.02 -21.32 50.48
C GLU A 65 12.14 -21.56 49.46
N VAL A 66 11.85 -21.44 48.16
CA VAL A 66 12.85 -21.61 47.10
C VAL A 66 13.57 -20.29 46.80
N SER A 67 14.90 -20.35 46.75
CA SER A 67 15.79 -19.20 46.53
C SER A 67 15.30 -18.26 45.42
N GLN A 68 15.44 -16.95 45.63
CA GLN A 68 15.10 -15.92 44.62
C GLN A 68 16.02 -15.91 43.40
N GLU A 69 17.19 -16.51 43.51
CA GLU A 69 18.21 -16.46 42.47
C GLU A 69 18.08 -17.57 41.42
N ASP A 70 17.39 -18.68 41.74
CA ASP A 70 17.21 -19.81 40.82
C ASP A 70 15.76 -19.93 40.33
N VAL A 71 15.51 -19.41 39.13
CA VAL A 71 14.18 -19.37 38.50
C VAL A 71 13.72 -20.77 38.07
N ASP A 72 14.64 -21.64 37.67
CA ASP A 72 14.32 -22.96 37.12
C ASP A 72 13.98 -23.95 38.25
N ASP A 73 14.72 -23.90 39.36
CA ASP A 73 14.38 -24.64 40.58
C ASP A 73 13.02 -24.21 41.14
N ARG A 74 12.76 -22.88 41.14
CA ARG A 74 11.44 -22.36 41.53
C ARG A 74 10.34 -22.84 40.60
N ALA A 75 10.53 -22.78 39.29
CA ALA A 75 9.54 -23.27 38.33
C ALA A 75 9.23 -24.75 38.56
N SER A 76 10.26 -25.58 38.76
CA SER A 76 10.10 -27.02 39.02
C SER A 76 9.40 -27.32 40.35
N ALA A 77 9.62 -26.50 41.38
CA ALA A 77 8.93 -26.63 42.66
C ALA A 77 7.45 -26.19 42.56
N LEU A 78 7.19 -25.08 41.88
CA LEU A 78 5.83 -24.59 41.63
C LEU A 78 5.04 -25.55 40.76
N GLU A 79 5.66 -26.17 39.75
CA GLU A 79 5.01 -27.16 38.88
C GLU A 79 4.53 -28.38 39.66
N ARG A 80 5.38 -28.91 40.56
CA ARG A 80 5.01 -30.02 41.45
C ARG A 80 3.84 -29.65 42.35
N GLU A 81 3.86 -28.45 42.91
CA GLU A 81 2.81 -27.99 43.82
C GLU A 81 1.48 -27.73 43.09
N LEU A 82 1.52 -27.04 41.96
CA LEU A 82 0.35 -26.83 41.11
C LEU A 82 -0.21 -28.16 40.58
N SER A 83 0.65 -29.13 40.26
CA SER A 83 0.23 -30.47 39.83
C SER A 83 -0.49 -31.21 40.95
N ARG A 84 0.03 -31.11 42.17
CA ARG A 84 -0.61 -31.66 43.37
C ARG A 84 -1.99 -31.04 43.59
N LEU A 85 -2.09 -29.71 43.55
CA LEU A 85 -3.36 -29.00 43.71
C LEU A 85 -4.38 -29.35 42.61
N ALA A 86 -3.93 -29.53 41.37
CA ALA A 86 -4.78 -29.96 40.26
C ALA A 86 -5.26 -31.40 40.43
N HIS A 87 -4.37 -32.31 40.85
CA HIS A 87 -4.72 -33.71 41.10
C HIS A 87 -5.71 -33.87 42.26
N GLU A 88 -5.59 -33.03 43.28
CA GLU A 88 -6.53 -32.98 44.42
C GLU A 88 -7.87 -32.32 44.08
N GLY A 89 -8.00 -31.73 42.87
CA GLY A 89 -9.20 -31.00 42.46
C GLY A 89 -9.37 -29.63 43.13
N THR A 90 -8.36 -29.18 43.89
CA THR A 90 -8.33 -27.87 44.56
C THR A 90 -8.08 -26.73 43.57
N LEU A 91 -7.38 -27.02 42.48
CA LEU A 91 -7.07 -26.09 41.40
C LEU A 91 -7.63 -26.61 40.07
N LEU A 92 -8.57 -25.87 39.49
CA LEU A 92 -9.17 -26.17 38.20
C LEU A 92 -8.63 -25.23 37.11
N ALA A 93 -8.83 -25.58 35.84
CA ALA A 93 -8.42 -24.72 34.72
C ALA A 93 -8.97 -23.28 34.80
N PRO A 94 -10.24 -23.02 35.20
CA PRO A 94 -10.74 -21.66 35.39
C PRO A 94 -9.98 -20.86 36.45
N ASP A 95 -9.38 -21.53 37.44
CA ASP A 95 -8.64 -20.89 38.51
C ASP A 95 -7.31 -20.34 38.02
N LEU A 96 -6.62 -21.10 37.15
CA LEU A 96 -5.42 -20.65 36.47
C LEU A 96 -5.72 -19.46 35.54
N ARG A 97 -6.87 -19.46 34.84
CA ARG A 97 -7.28 -18.30 34.03
C ARG A 97 -7.51 -17.05 34.90
N ALA A 98 -8.27 -17.20 35.98
CA ALA A 98 -8.52 -16.09 36.89
C ALA A 98 -7.22 -15.61 37.58
N ALA A 99 -6.24 -16.50 37.79
CA ALA A 99 -4.93 -16.14 38.30
C ALA A 99 -4.12 -15.32 37.28
N SER A 100 -4.19 -15.68 35.99
CA SER A 100 -3.58 -14.89 34.92
C SER A 100 -4.09 -13.44 34.94
N GLU A 101 -5.41 -13.25 35.00
CA GLU A 101 -6.03 -11.91 35.04
C GLU A 101 -5.51 -11.05 36.21
N ILE A 102 -5.27 -11.65 37.37
CA ILE A 102 -4.78 -10.92 38.55
C ILE A 102 -3.30 -10.58 38.42
N ILE A 103 -2.48 -11.53 37.96
CA ILE A 103 -1.02 -11.35 37.84
C ILE A 103 -0.67 -10.37 36.74
N PHE A 104 -1.41 -10.44 35.64
CA PHE A 104 -1.23 -9.63 34.46
C PHE A 104 -2.21 -8.46 34.39
N GLN A 105 -2.84 -8.11 35.52
CA GLN A 105 -3.67 -6.91 35.57
C GLN A 105 -2.85 -5.67 35.15
N GLY A 106 -3.33 -4.97 34.12
CA GLY A 106 -2.63 -3.82 33.53
C GLY A 106 -1.38 -4.19 32.73
N HIS A 107 -1.27 -5.45 32.28
CA HIS A 107 -0.25 -5.87 31.35
C HIS A 107 -0.33 -5.01 30.07
N THR A 108 0.84 -4.65 29.60
CA THR A 108 1.05 -3.86 28.40
C THR A 108 2.33 -4.41 27.79
N GLY A 109 2.25 -4.80 26.52
CA GLY A 109 3.40 -5.29 25.76
C GLY A 109 4.55 -4.30 25.78
N ILE A 110 5.75 -4.79 25.53
CA ILE A 110 6.95 -3.94 25.46
C ILE A 110 6.80 -2.97 24.29
N THR A 111 6.29 -3.48 23.17
CA THR A 111 5.99 -2.68 21.98
C THR A 111 5.01 -1.55 22.30
N ALA A 112 3.88 -1.85 22.93
CA ALA A 112 2.90 -0.84 23.33
C ALA A 112 3.46 0.22 24.29
N LYS A 113 4.33 -0.16 25.24
CA LYS A 113 5.03 0.78 26.12
C LYS A 113 5.98 1.69 25.36
N SER A 114 6.77 1.14 24.44
CA SER A 114 7.69 1.92 23.59
C SER A 114 6.94 2.91 22.72
N ILE A 115 5.82 2.50 22.15
CA ILE A 115 4.92 3.35 21.35
C ILE A 115 4.35 4.48 22.21
N ARG A 116 3.76 4.15 23.38
CA ARG A 116 3.20 5.15 24.30
C ARG A 116 4.24 6.17 24.73
N ALA A 117 5.46 5.72 25.04
CA ALA A 117 6.56 6.60 25.39
C ALA A 117 6.97 7.53 24.24
N ALA A 118 6.90 7.06 22.98
CA ALA A 118 7.18 7.89 21.82
C ALA A 118 6.08 8.94 21.60
N LEU A 119 4.80 8.56 21.65
CA LEU A 119 3.66 9.46 21.39
C LEU A 119 3.46 10.52 22.49
N GLY A 120 3.81 10.19 23.73
CA GLY A 120 3.61 11.07 24.88
C GLY A 120 2.14 11.17 25.31
N GLU A 121 1.78 12.22 26.05
CA GLU A 121 0.43 12.42 26.61
C GLU A 121 -0.50 13.23 25.68
N SER A 122 -0.02 13.59 24.49
CA SER A 122 -0.77 14.43 23.55
C SER A 122 -1.97 13.73 22.89
N VAL A 123 -2.04 12.40 23.00
CA VAL A 123 -3.06 11.55 22.39
C VAL A 123 -3.60 10.54 23.40
N GLU A 124 -4.85 10.12 23.21
CA GLU A 124 -5.40 8.99 23.94
C GLU A 124 -4.84 7.69 23.37
N PHE A 125 -3.88 7.07 24.06
CA PHE A 125 -3.31 5.78 23.66
C PHE A 125 -4.06 4.61 24.30
N LYS A 126 -4.69 3.78 23.47
CA LYS A 126 -5.37 2.54 23.86
C LYS A 126 -4.53 1.34 23.44
N SER A 127 -4.00 0.61 24.42
CA SER A 127 -3.31 -0.67 24.19
C SER A 127 -4.32 -1.79 24.26
N MET A 128 -4.35 -2.67 23.26
CA MET A 128 -5.30 -3.78 23.20
C MET A 128 -4.70 -5.00 22.51
N SER A 129 -5.26 -6.17 22.81
CA SER A 129 -5.01 -7.40 22.07
C SER A 129 -5.88 -7.45 20.80
N PHE A 130 -5.66 -8.42 19.91
CA PHE A 130 -6.53 -8.66 18.77
C PHE A 130 -7.95 -9.05 19.21
N GLY A 131 -8.09 -9.89 20.24
CA GLY A 131 -9.39 -10.21 20.83
C GLY A 131 -10.11 -9.00 21.41
N ASP A 132 -9.40 -8.12 22.12
CA ASP A 132 -9.95 -6.87 22.64
C ASP A 132 -10.42 -5.94 21.52
N TRP A 133 -9.66 -5.84 20.43
CA TRP A 133 -10.05 -5.09 19.25
C TRP A 133 -11.39 -5.59 18.69
N LEU A 134 -11.54 -6.90 18.49
CA LEU A 134 -12.80 -7.47 17.97
C LEU A 134 -14.01 -7.11 18.85
N ASN A 135 -13.83 -7.05 20.16
CA ASN A 135 -14.89 -6.71 21.11
C ASN A 135 -15.19 -5.20 21.17
N GLN A 136 -14.21 -4.34 20.94
CA GLN A 136 -14.32 -2.88 21.13
C GLN A 136 -14.35 -2.08 19.82
N ARG A 137 -14.13 -2.72 18.67
CA ARG A 137 -13.97 -2.04 17.36
C ARG A 137 -15.12 -1.08 17.06
N GLU A 138 -16.38 -1.50 17.25
CA GLU A 138 -17.54 -0.65 16.92
C GLU A 138 -17.54 0.66 17.71
N GLN A 139 -17.16 0.61 18.98
CA GLN A 139 -17.06 1.80 19.82
C GLN A 139 -15.96 2.74 19.30
N ILE A 140 -14.84 2.20 18.84
CA ILE A 140 -13.73 2.98 18.28
C ILE A 140 -14.14 3.57 16.93
N LEU A 141 -14.82 2.79 16.07
CA LEU A 141 -15.32 3.25 14.79
C LEU A 141 -16.31 4.41 14.94
N HIS A 142 -17.23 4.30 15.91
CA HIS A 142 -18.20 5.36 16.21
C HIS A 142 -17.61 6.61 16.87
N ALA A 143 -16.47 6.48 17.56
CA ALA A 143 -15.77 7.63 18.14
C ALA A 143 -15.00 8.44 17.10
N ALA A 144 -14.68 7.85 15.95
CA ALA A 144 -13.93 8.51 14.89
C ALA A 144 -14.76 9.60 14.21
N SER A 145 -14.14 10.74 13.92
CA SER A 145 -14.76 11.84 13.16
C SER A 145 -13.70 12.65 12.42
N SER A 146 -14.11 13.58 11.55
CA SER A 146 -13.18 14.45 10.82
C SER A 146 -12.29 15.31 11.74
N GLU A 147 -12.71 15.56 12.98
CA GLU A 147 -11.94 16.27 14.00
C GLU A 147 -11.24 15.33 15.00
N ASN A 148 -11.60 14.05 15.00
CA ASN A 148 -11.05 13.01 15.87
C ASN A 148 -10.69 11.78 15.04
N ARG A 149 -9.60 11.87 14.28
CA ARG A 149 -9.09 10.75 13.50
C ARG A 149 -8.41 9.74 14.41
N VAL A 150 -8.45 8.48 13.99
CA VAL A 150 -7.87 7.36 14.74
C VAL A 150 -6.66 6.82 13.99
N LEU A 151 -5.55 6.67 14.69
CA LEU A 151 -4.38 5.95 14.18
C LEU A 151 -4.37 4.53 14.75
N ILE A 152 -4.45 3.55 13.87
CA ILE A 152 -4.30 2.13 14.22
C ILE A 152 -2.83 1.74 14.03
N LEU A 153 -2.21 1.27 15.11
CA LEU A 153 -0.90 0.65 15.12
C LEU A 153 -1.13 -0.83 15.39
N VAL A 154 -0.94 -1.69 14.39
CA VAL A 154 -1.29 -3.10 14.50
C VAL A 154 -0.07 -3.97 14.27
N ASP A 155 0.16 -4.97 15.12
CA ASP A 155 1.18 -5.98 14.86
C ASP A 155 0.84 -6.78 13.60
N GLU A 156 1.85 -7.18 12.84
CA GLU A 156 1.62 -7.92 11.61
C GLU A 156 0.98 -9.28 11.87
N PHE A 157 1.45 -9.97 12.90
CA PHE A 157 1.02 -11.32 13.23
C PHE A 157 0.42 -11.40 14.62
N ASN A 158 -0.44 -12.39 14.79
CA ASN A 158 -1.01 -12.78 16.07
C ASN A 158 -0.48 -14.18 16.40
N GLU A 159 0.64 -14.24 17.10
CA GLU A 159 1.30 -15.47 17.50
C GLU A 159 0.80 -15.97 18.87
N PHE A 160 0.39 -15.05 19.75
CA PHE A 160 0.01 -15.36 21.13
C PHE A 160 -1.49 -15.63 21.35
N GLU A 161 -2.41 -15.09 20.53
CA GLU A 161 -3.86 -15.30 20.68
C GLU A 161 -4.40 -16.35 19.70
N ARG A 162 -4.07 -17.62 19.92
CA ARG A 162 -4.42 -18.75 19.03
C ARG A 162 -5.91 -18.96 18.77
N GLU A 163 -6.79 -18.46 19.65
CA GLU A 163 -8.24 -18.55 19.48
C GLU A 163 -8.81 -17.46 18.58
N VAL A 164 -8.01 -16.44 18.27
CA VAL A 164 -8.40 -15.30 17.46
C VAL A 164 -7.74 -15.46 16.09
N ASP A 165 -8.52 -15.90 15.10
CA ASP A 165 -8.04 -16.06 13.71
C ASP A 165 -7.98 -14.72 12.95
N CYS A 166 -7.27 -13.76 13.53
CA CYS A 166 -7.06 -12.42 13.01
C CYS A 166 -5.59 -12.07 13.12
N ASP A 167 -5.00 -11.66 12.00
CA ASP A 167 -3.67 -11.04 11.92
C ASP A 167 -3.84 -9.56 11.51
N GLY A 168 -2.72 -8.82 11.40
CA GLY A 168 -2.77 -7.41 11.03
C GLY A 168 -3.40 -7.16 9.67
N ALA A 169 -3.16 -8.03 8.69
CA ALA A 169 -3.71 -7.87 7.34
C ALA A 169 -5.24 -8.08 7.31
N ARG A 170 -5.75 -9.12 7.97
CA ARG A 170 -7.18 -9.39 8.10
C ARG A 170 -7.89 -8.31 8.91
N LEU A 171 -7.24 -7.80 9.95
CA LEU A 171 -7.77 -6.70 10.74
C LEU A 171 -7.98 -5.45 9.88
N LEU A 172 -6.97 -5.07 9.09
CA LEU A 172 -7.06 -3.93 8.18
C LEU A 172 -8.07 -4.16 7.05
N ALA A 173 -8.18 -5.38 6.53
CA ALA A 173 -9.18 -5.75 5.55
C ALA A 173 -10.61 -5.58 6.10
N SER A 174 -10.87 -6.06 7.32
CA SER A 174 -12.14 -5.87 8.02
C SER A 174 -12.41 -4.39 8.29
N LEU A 175 -11.41 -3.64 8.77
CA LEU A 175 -11.52 -2.20 9.02
C LEU A 175 -11.94 -1.43 7.76
N TRP A 176 -11.30 -1.69 6.62
CA TRP A 176 -11.61 -0.98 5.38
C TRP A 176 -12.82 -1.52 4.63
N GLY A 177 -13.22 -2.76 4.88
CA GLY A 177 -14.44 -3.34 4.31
C GLY A 177 -15.72 -2.98 5.08
N GLU A 178 -15.62 -2.65 6.36
CA GLU A 178 -16.80 -2.41 7.22
C GLU A 178 -17.01 -0.93 7.59
N ALA A 179 -15.96 -0.11 7.60
CA ALA A 179 -16.08 1.30 7.99
C ALA A 179 -16.85 2.12 6.94
N SER A 180 -17.84 2.89 7.42
CA SER A 180 -18.63 3.81 6.57
C SER A 180 -17.81 4.95 5.98
N ASP A 181 -16.78 5.42 6.70
CA ASP A 181 -15.82 6.40 6.23
C ASP A 181 -14.39 5.99 6.60
N VAL A 182 -13.74 5.27 5.69
CA VAL A 182 -12.34 4.84 5.83
C VAL A 182 -11.36 6.01 5.95
N SER A 183 -11.75 7.24 5.55
CA SER A 183 -10.86 8.41 5.59
C SER A 183 -10.49 8.84 7.01
N LEU A 184 -11.28 8.41 8.00
CA LEU A 184 -11.10 8.72 9.42
C LEU A 184 -10.01 7.88 10.11
N PHE A 185 -9.54 6.82 9.44
CA PHE A 185 -8.59 5.85 10.00
C PHE A 185 -7.28 5.87 9.22
N ASP A 186 -6.19 6.08 9.95
CA ASP A 186 -4.83 5.86 9.47
C ASP A 186 -4.31 4.55 10.04
N ALA A 187 -3.47 3.83 9.30
CA ALA A 187 -2.93 2.54 9.73
C ALA A 187 -1.42 2.46 9.54
N ILE A 188 -0.73 1.98 10.57
CA ILE A 188 0.67 1.57 10.52
C ILE A 188 0.74 0.14 11.05
N VAL A 189 1.36 -0.75 10.27
CA VAL A 189 1.67 -2.10 10.69
C VAL A 189 3.04 -2.12 11.34
N VAL A 190 3.14 -2.70 12.52
CA VAL A 190 4.38 -2.90 13.26
C VAL A 190 4.83 -4.34 13.01
N THR A 191 6.09 -4.58 12.65
CA THR A 191 6.55 -5.94 12.32
C THR A 191 8.00 -6.21 12.69
N ALA A 192 8.31 -7.46 13.06
CA ALA A 192 9.69 -7.95 13.20
C ALA A 192 10.29 -8.52 11.89
N ASN A 193 9.50 -8.67 10.82
CA ASN A 193 9.92 -9.39 9.61
C ASN A 193 10.80 -8.58 8.66
N CYS A 194 10.89 -7.27 8.86
CA CYS A 194 11.73 -6.41 8.05
C CYS A 194 12.63 -5.54 8.93
N SER A 195 13.83 -5.26 8.41
CA SER A 195 14.68 -4.21 8.94
C SER A 195 14.14 -2.82 8.55
N PRO A 196 14.62 -1.75 9.19
CA PRO A 196 14.29 -0.36 8.85
C PRO A 196 14.38 0.03 7.37
N ASP A 197 15.27 -0.62 6.60
CA ASP A 197 15.47 -0.35 5.17
C ASP A 197 14.46 -1.11 4.28
N GLY A 198 13.89 -2.21 4.79
CA GLY A 198 12.92 -3.06 4.09
C GLY A 198 11.47 -2.57 4.18
N GLU A 199 11.17 -1.63 5.08
CA GLU A 199 9.81 -1.16 5.38
C GLU A 199 9.00 -0.73 4.15
N PHE A 200 9.65 -0.11 3.15
CA PHE A 200 8.95 0.34 1.95
C PHE A 200 8.48 -0.82 1.06
N SER A 201 9.30 -1.86 0.92
CA SER A 201 8.90 -3.07 0.18
C SER A 201 7.79 -3.78 0.94
N GLU A 202 7.97 -3.97 2.25
CA GLU A 202 6.98 -4.65 3.09
C GLU A 202 5.64 -3.89 3.11
N SER A 203 5.65 -2.56 3.06
CA SER A 203 4.43 -1.76 2.93
C SER A 203 3.66 -2.04 1.63
N LYS A 204 4.37 -2.33 0.52
CA LYS A 204 3.72 -2.70 -0.77
C LYS A 204 3.10 -4.08 -0.67
N ASP A 205 3.83 -5.03 -0.09
CA ASP A 205 3.39 -6.42 0.04
C ASP A 205 2.19 -6.51 1.00
N MET A 206 2.24 -5.80 2.13
CA MET A 206 1.11 -5.65 3.06
C MET A 206 -0.12 -5.05 2.36
N LEU A 207 0.04 -3.98 1.58
CA LEU A 207 -1.08 -3.41 0.82
C LEU A 207 -1.68 -4.41 -0.18
N SER A 208 -0.85 -5.23 -0.84
CA SER A 208 -1.34 -6.28 -1.74
C SER A 208 -2.16 -7.31 -0.97
N ARG A 209 -1.61 -7.83 0.14
CA ARG A 209 -2.28 -8.81 1.01
C ARG A 209 -3.64 -8.32 1.48
N VAL A 210 -3.72 -7.08 1.95
CA VAL A 210 -5.02 -6.52 2.40
C VAL A 210 -6.01 -6.39 1.23
N ARG A 211 -5.58 -5.97 0.05
CA ARG A 211 -6.46 -5.89 -1.13
C ARG A 211 -6.99 -7.23 -1.61
N ASP A 212 -6.21 -8.29 -1.44
CA ASP A 212 -6.61 -9.65 -1.79
C ASP A 212 -7.66 -10.22 -0.82
N LEU A 213 -7.67 -9.72 0.43
CA LEU A 213 -8.64 -10.10 1.44
C LEU A 213 -9.97 -9.32 1.36
N VAL A 214 -9.97 -8.13 0.75
CA VAL A 214 -11.16 -7.30 0.57
C VAL A 214 -11.92 -7.69 -0.70
N SER A 215 -13.25 -7.68 -0.64
CA SER A 215 -14.11 -7.99 -1.79
C SER A 215 -13.83 -7.06 -2.98
N ALA A 216 -14.02 -7.55 -4.21
CA ALA A 216 -13.70 -6.79 -5.42
C ALA A 216 -14.40 -5.42 -5.48
N GLU A 217 -15.63 -5.34 -4.97
CA GLU A 217 -16.46 -4.13 -4.93
C GLU A 217 -15.95 -3.09 -3.91
N GLN A 218 -15.15 -3.52 -2.94
CA GLN A 218 -14.63 -2.68 -1.85
C GLN A 218 -13.13 -2.36 -2.01
N ARG A 219 -12.47 -2.86 -3.06
CA ARG A 219 -11.03 -2.65 -3.28
C ARG A 219 -10.62 -1.18 -3.38
N ASP A 220 -11.51 -0.31 -3.85
CA ASP A 220 -11.25 1.13 -3.97
C ASP A 220 -11.29 1.86 -2.61
N GLN A 221 -11.91 1.23 -1.60
CA GLN A 221 -11.97 1.72 -0.23
C GLN A 221 -10.69 1.38 0.56
N VAL A 222 -9.90 0.42 0.08
CA VAL A 222 -8.63 0.03 0.70
C VAL A 222 -7.67 1.22 0.71
N ARG A 223 -7.34 1.69 1.92
CA ARG A 223 -6.34 2.73 2.13
C ARG A 223 -4.94 2.12 2.19
N ARG A 224 -3.92 2.99 2.20
CA ARG A 224 -2.55 2.55 2.42
C ARG A 224 -2.33 2.34 3.91
N ALA A 225 -1.78 1.19 4.26
CA ALA A 225 -1.06 1.00 5.51
C ALA A 225 0.44 1.05 5.22
N PHE A 226 1.19 1.65 6.13
CA PHE A 226 2.65 1.65 6.07
C PHE A 226 3.21 0.74 7.14
N VAL A 227 4.35 0.15 6.85
CA VAL A 227 5.02 -0.76 7.77
C VAL A 227 6.14 -0.03 8.50
N ILE A 228 6.26 -0.30 9.80
CA ILE A 228 7.38 0.12 10.65
C ILE A 228 8.02 -1.12 11.29
N SER A 229 9.35 -1.19 11.22
CA SER A 229 10.10 -2.27 11.86
C SER A 229 10.05 -2.13 13.39
N LYS A 230 9.83 -3.24 14.10
CA LYS A 230 9.95 -3.34 15.57
C LYS A 230 11.36 -2.99 16.05
N GLU A 231 12.39 -3.10 15.20
CA GLU A 231 13.74 -2.63 15.51
C GLU A 231 13.77 -1.12 15.83
N ARG A 232 12.92 -0.32 15.18
CA ARG A 232 12.77 1.12 15.46
C ARG A 232 12.05 1.41 16.78
N LEU A 233 11.47 0.39 17.41
CA LEU A 233 10.78 0.49 18.70
C LEU A 233 11.59 -0.12 19.85
N ASN A 234 12.81 -0.60 19.57
CA ASN A 234 13.71 -1.16 20.58
C ASN A 234 13.90 -0.15 21.74
N THR A 235 13.88 -0.66 22.97
CA THR A 235 14.10 0.10 24.21
C THR A 235 15.48 0.72 24.28
N ASP A 236 16.47 0.15 23.58
CA ASP A 236 17.84 0.67 23.51
C ASP A 236 17.93 2.00 22.75
N LEU A 237 16.95 2.30 21.89
CA LEU A 237 16.86 3.58 21.21
C LEU A 237 16.37 4.66 22.19
N SER A 238 16.80 5.90 21.95
CA SER A 238 16.26 7.04 22.68
C SER A 238 14.79 7.29 22.29
N VAL A 239 14.02 7.91 23.20
CA VAL A 239 12.63 8.33 22.90
C VAL A 239 12.58 9.24 21.66
N ALA A 240 13.58 10.10 21.47
CA ALA A 240 13.68 10.98 20.30
C ALA A 240 13.77 10.19 18.98
N GLN A 241 14.65 9.17 18.91
CA GLN A 241 14.79 8.33 17.72
C GLN A 241 13.50 7.55 17.39
N ARG A 242 12.78 7.09 18.42
CA ARG A 242 11.46 6.46 18.23
C ARG A 242 10.45 7.48 17.67
N ARG A 243 10.44 8.71 18.20
CA ARG A 243 9.56 9.79 17.71
C ARG A 243 9.84 10.12 16.24
N ASP A 244 11.10 10.22 15.85
CA ASP A 244 11.51 10.48 14.47
C ASP A 244 11.01 9.39 13.51
N SER A 245 11.05 8.13 13.96
CA SER A 245 10.53 7.00 13.18
C SER A 245 9.02 7.12 12.92
N PHE A 246 8.24 7.57 13.91
CA PHE A 246 6.81 7.83 13.71
C PHE A 246 6.54 9.03 12.80
N ILE A 247 7.34 10.10 12.90
CA ILE A 247 7.21 11.27 12.01
C ILE A 247 7.34 10.84 10.54
N VAL A 248 8.30 9.98 10.22
CA VAL A 248 8.48 9.45 8.86
C VAL A 248 7.23 8.72 8.37
N GLN A 249 6.62 7.87 9.19
CA GLN A 249 5.41 7.13 8.79
C GLN A 249 4.18 8.04 8.68
N LEU A 250 4.00 9.01 9.58
CA LEU A 250 2.92 10.00 9.47
C LEU A 250 3.07 10.88 8.23
N ASN A 251 4.30 11.27 7.89
CA ASN A 251 4.59 11.96 6.63
C ASN A 251 4.23 11.08 5.42
N ARG A 252 4.54 9.78 5.44
CA ARG A 252 4.16 8.85 4.36
C ARG A 252 2.63 8.73 4.22
N LEU A 253 1.89 8.70 5.33
CA LEU A 253 0.43 8.74 5.35
C LEU A 253 -0.11 10.05 4.75
N GLU A 254 0.48 11.20 5.11
CA GLU A 254 0.11 12.50 4.52
C GLU A 254 0.38 12.55 3.01
N ALA A 255 1.54 12.08 2.58
CA ALA A 255 1.87 11.97 1.17
C ALA A 255 0.88 11.08 0.42
N ALA A 256 0.48 9.95 1.01
CA ALA A 256 -0.50 9.04 0.42
C ALA A 256 -1.87 9.70 0.27
N ASP A 257 -2.33 10.44 1.28
CA ASP A 257 -3.62 11.14 1.28
C ASP A 257 -3.65 12.26 0.25
N LEU A 258 -2.61 13.11 0.24
CA LEU A 258 -2.46 14.18 -0.75
C LEU A 258 -2.43 13.62 -2.17
N ARG A 259 -1.69 12.53 -2.38
CA ARG A 259 -1.62 11.86 -3.69
C ARG A 259 -2.95 11.24 -4.09
N LYS A 260 -3.65 10.54 -3.19
CA LYS A 260 -4.96 9.95 -3.49
C LYS A 260 -5.96 11.03 -3.87
N SER A 261 -6.07 12.08 -3.06
CA SER A 261 -6.97 13.20 -3.34
C SER A 261 -6.66 13.88 -4.68
N LEU A 262 -5.38 14.03 -5.03
CA LEU A 262 -5.00 14.58 -6.33
C LEU A 262 -5.42 13.66 -7.49
N ILE A 263 -5.24 12.35 -7.34
CA ILE A 263 -5.64 11.36 -8.35
C ILE A 263 -7.16 11.37 -8.52
N ASP A 264 -7.91 11.37 -7.43
CA ASP A 264 -9.38 11.35 -7.45
C ASP A 264 -9.94 12.60 -8.18
N ASP A 265 -9.39 13.79 -7.90
CA ASP A 265 -9.77 15.03 -8.59
C ASP A 265 -9.48 14.98 -10.10
N VAL A 266 -8.30 14.45 -10.47
CA VAL A 266 -7.90 14.30 -11.87
C VAL A 266 -8.79 13.29 -12.59
N GLU A 267 -9.12 12.17 -11.95
CA GLU A 267 -10.01 11.15 -12.50
C GLU A 267 -11.40 11.73 -12.79
N ILE A 268 -11.99 12.46 -11.84
CA ILE A 268 -13.29 13.12 -12.03
C ILE A 268 -13.26 14.07 -13.23
N ILE A 269 -12.20 14.88 -13.36
CA ILE A 269 -12.04 15.82 -14.47
C ILE A 269 -11.90 15.07 -15.80
N LEU A 270 -11.07 14.04 -15.86
CA LEU A 270 -10.84 13.25 -17.07
C LEU A 270 -12.11 12.52 -17.53
N ALA A 271 -12.80 11.85 -16.60
CA ALA A 271 -14.04 11.12 -16.88
C ALA A 271 -15.15 12.06 -17.38
N LYS A 272 -15.32 13.21 -16.72
CA LYS A 272 -16.29 14.24 -17.15
C LYS A 272 -15.95 14.79 -18.52
N SER A 273 -14.66 15.08 -18.78
CA SER A 273 -14.21 15.65 -20.05
C SER A 273 -14.37 14.67 -21.20
N LEU A 274 -14.09 13.38 -20.98
CA LEU A 274 -14.33 12.34 -21.99
C LEU A 274 -15.82 12.23 -22.31
N LYS A 275 -16.68 12.19 -21.28
CA LYS A 275 -18.13 12.14 -21.45
C LYS A 275 -18.67 13.35 -22.23
N ASN A 276 -18.13 14.53 -21.97
CA ASN A 276 -18.49 15.74 -22.71
C ASN A 276 -18.00 15.70 -24.16
N ALA A 277 -16.79 15.19 -24.41
CA ALA A 277 -16.26 15.06 -25.77
C ALA A 277 -17.09 14.09 -26.62
N VAL A 278 -17.51 12.96 -26.04
CA VAL A 278 -18.39 11.99 -26.73
C VAL A 278 -19.77 12.61 -27.01
N ARG A 279 -20.36 13.33 -26.04
CA ARG A 279 -21.63 14.05 -26.24
C ARG A 279 -21.52 15.12 -27.31
N TRP A 280 -20.41 15.87 -27.32
CA TRP A 280 -20.17 16.88 -28.35
C TRP A 280 -20.16 16.26 -29.75
N LEU A 281 -19.57 15.07 -29.93
CA LEU A 281 -19.63 14.35 -31.20
C LEU A 281 -21.05 13.89 -31.57
N ASP A 282 -21.82 13.40 -30.59
CA ASP A 282 -23.22 12.97 -30.77
C ASP A 282 -24.14 14.15 -31.15
N ASP A 283 -23.85 15.33 -30.60
CA ASP A 283 -24.58 16.56 -30.85
C ASP A 283 -24.23 17.20 -32.23
N LEU A 284 -23.21 16.71 -32.95
CA LEU A 284 -22.87 17.23 -34.27
C LEU A 284 -23.95 16.85 -35.31
N PRO A 285 -24.45 17.83 -36.09
CA PRO A 285 -25.28 17.52 -37.24
C PRO A 285 -24.56 16.55 -38.19
N LEU A 286 -25.31 15.62 -38.80
CA LEU A 286 -24.75 14.62 -39.72
C LEU A 286 -23.84 15.22 -40.82
N PRO A 287 -24.14 16.36 -41.45
CA PRO A 287 -23.23 16.98 -42.40
C PRO A 287 -21.88 17.41 -41.80
N ASP A 288 -21.89 17.95 -40.58
CA ASP A 288 -20.69 18.41 -39.88
C ASP A 288 -19.85 17.22 -39.40
N PHE A 289 -20.51 16.17 -38.90
CA PHE A 289 -19.86 14.91 -38.58
C PHE A 289 -19.23 14.27 -39.82
N HIS A 290 -19.96 14.21 -40.92
CA HIS A 290 -19.46 13.66 -42.18
C HIS A 290 -18.23 14.43 -42.67
N GLY A 291 -18.30 15.77 -42.66
CA GLY A 291 -17.20 16.63 -43.05
C GLY A 291 -15.98 16.49 -42.15
N SER A 292 -16.18 16.47 -40.84
CA SER A 292 -15.10 16.46 -39.85
C SER A 292 -14.37 15.11 -39.76
N VAL A 293 -15.07 14.00 -40.01
CA VAL A 293 -14.50 12.65 -39.92
C VAL A 293 -14.08 12.13 -41.29
N PHE A 294 -15.00 12.00 -42.23
CA PHE A 294 -14.75 11.28 -43.48
C PHE A 294 -14.03 12.15 -44.51
N LEU A 295 -14.47 13.40 -44.72
CA LEU A 295 -13.78 14.28 -45.67
C LEU A 295 -12.39 14.67 -45.17
N SER A 296 -12.23 14.95 -43.87
CA SER A 296 -10.90 15.19 -43.29
C SER A 296 -9.99 13.97 -43.37
N SER A 297 -10.50 12.77 -43.08
CA SER A 297 -9.76 11.51 -43.24
C SER A 297 -9.27 11.31 -44.67
N GLU A 298 -10.13 11.51 -45.67
CA GLU A 298 -9.77 11.39 -47.10
C GLU A 298 -8.72 12.43 -47.52
N VAL A 299 -8.89 13.68 -47.11
CA VAL A 299 -7.96 14.78 -47.44
C VAL A 299 -6.59 14.58 -46.80
N GLU A 300 -6.56 14.08 -45.56
CA GLU A 300 -5.32 13.87 -44.81
C GLU A 300 -4.66 12.53 -45.10
N GLY A 301 -5.38 11.58 -45.70
CA GLY A 301 -4.92 10.21 -45.88
C GLY A 301 -4.79 9.43 -44.56
N ALA A 302 -5.54 9.82 -43.53
CA ALA A 302 -5.60 9.16 -42.22
C ALA A 302 -6.81 8.23 -42.15
N ALA A 303 -6.78 7.21 -41.29
CA ALA A 303 -7.97 6.38 -41.06
C ALA A 303 -9.10 7.18 -40.39
N GLU A 304 -10.36 6.86 -40.69
CA GLU A 304 -11.52 7.54 -40.10
C GLU A 304 -11.58 7.33 -38.58
N LEU A 305 -11.21 6.14 -38.12
CA LEU A 305 -11.14 5.83 -36.68
C LEU A 305 -10.09 6.69 -35.96
N ASP A 306 -8.92 6.88 -36.55
CA ASP A 306 -7.89 7.77 -36.02
C ASP A 306 -8.40 9.23 -35.99
N THR A 307 -9.03 9.66 -37.08
CA THR A 307 -9.63 11.01 -37.18
C THR A 307 -10.67 11.23 -36.09
N LEU A 308 -11.54 10.25 -35.85
CA LEU A 308 -12.56 10.28 -34.79
C LEU A 308 -11.94 10.32 -33.38
N LEU A 309 -10.93 9.48 -33.11
CA LEU A 309 -10.20 9.49 -31.83
C LEU A 309 -9.49 10.82 -31.60
N ARG A 310 -8.89 11.40 -32.64
CA ARG A 310 -8.21 12.70 -32.60
C ARG A 310 -9.19 13.82 -32.29
N LEU A 311 -10.35 13.88 -32.95
CA LEU A 311 -11.39 14.87 -32.66
C LEU A 311 -11.90 14.75 -31.20
N THR A 312 -12.13 13.52 -30.75
CA THR A 312 -12.52 13.25 -29.36
C THR A 312 -11.46 13.75 -28.38
N SER A 313 -10.19 13.43 -28.63
CA SER A 313 -9.04 13.84 -27.80
C SER A 313 -8.86 15.35 -27.77
N LEU A 314 -9.00 16.04 -28.91
CA LEU A 314 -8.95 17.50 -28.98
C LEU A 314 -10.03 18.15 -28.11
N GLN A 315 -11.28 17.67 -28.21
CA GLN A 315 -12.36 18.20 -27.41
C GLN A 315 -12.20 17.85 -25.92
N GLN A 316 -11.79 16.63 -25.59
CA GLN A 316 -11.48 16.21 -24.22
C GLN A 316 -10.40 17.10 -23.62
N ARG A 317 -9.29 17.33 -24.33
CA ARG A 317 -8.20 18.19 -23.87
C ARG A 317 -8.66 19.63 -23.62
N ASN A 318 -9.46 20.19 -24.52
CA ASN A 318 -10.02 21.53 -24.35
C ASN A 318 -10.86 21.63 -23.05
N ASP A 319 -11.69 20.63 -22.79
CA ASP A 319 -12.53 20.59 -21.58
C ASP A 319 -11.73 20.32 -20.30
N VAL A 320 -10.68 19.50 -20.37
CA VAL A 320 -9.71 19.33 -19.27
C VAL A 320 -9.03 20.65 -18.98
N GLU A 321 -8.48 21.34 -19.99
CA GLU A 321 -7.79 22.63 -19.81
C GLU A 321 -8.70 23.69 -19.17
N LYS A 322 -9.97 23.76 -19.59
CA LYS A 322 -10.98 24.66 -18.97
C LYS A 322 -11.26 24.28 -17.52
N SER A 323 -11.43 22.98 -17.24
CA SER A 323 -11.69 22.48 -15.89
C SER A 323 -10.51 22.74 -14.96
N LEU A 324 -9.28 22.48 -15.42
CA LEU A 324 -8.06 22.75 -14.66
C LEU A 324 -7.86 24.26 -14.39
N LYS A 325 -8.15 25.12 -15.36
CA LYS A 325 -8.05 26.58 -15.20
C LYS A 325 -9.03 27.13 -14.16
N SER A 326 -10.23 26.53 -14.08
CA SER A 326 -11.31 26.99 -13.19
C SER A 326 -11.29 26.32 -11.81
N ASN A 327 -10.61 25.19 -11.64
CA ASN A 327 -10.51 24.47 -10.37
C ASN A 327 -9.43 25.09 -9.46
N SER A 328 -9.83 25.96 -8.51
CA SER A 328 -8.94 26.50 -7.47
C SER A 328 -8.42 25.40 -6.54
N ASP A 329 -9.30 24.49 -6.14
CA ASP A 329 -9.01 23.50 -5.10
C ASP A 329 -7.91 22.52 -5.55
N LEU A 330 -7.96 22.10 -6.81
CA LEU A 330 -6.91 21.27 -7.41
C LEU A 330 -5.55 22.00 -7.43
N ARG A 331 -5.55 23.31 -7.72
CA ARG A 331 -4.31 24.12 -7.69
C ARG A 331 -3.77 24.23 -6.28
N ASP A 332 -4.63 24.40 -5.29
CA ASP A 332 -4.25 24.45 -3.88
C ASP A 332 -3.70 23.11 -3.40
N ARG A 333 -4.30 21.99 -3.82
CA ARG A 333 -3.77 20.63 -3.55
C ARG A 333 -2.42 20.39 -4.23
N ILE A 334 -2.24 20.81 -5.49
CA ILE A 334 -0.94 20.72 -6.17
C ILE A 334 0.12 21.55 -5.43
N ALA A 335 -0.24 22.75 -4.97
CA ALA A 335 0.64 23.57 -4.14
C ALA A 335 0.98 22.85 -2.82
N ALA A 336 -0.01 22.25 -2.15
CA ALA A 336 0.20 21.49 -0.92
C ALA A 336 1.14 20.28 -1.13
N VAL A 337 0.97 19.51 -2.21
CA VAL A 337 1.88 18.41 -2.58
C VAL A 337 3.31 18.91 -2.80
N ARG A 338 3.47 20.03 -3.51
CA ARG A 338 4.80 20.64 -3.75
C ARG A 338 5.46 21.11 -2.46
N GLU A 339 4.70 21.79 -1.59
CA GLU A 339 5.22 22.25 -0.30
C GLU A 339 5.51 21.08 0.66
N PHE A 340 4.73 20.00 0.59
CA PHE A 340 5.03 18.76 1.31
C PHE A 340 6.35 18.16 0.81
N ALA A 341 6.51 18.03 -0.51
CA ALA A 341 7.72 17.47 -1.12
C ALA A 341 8.98 18.23 -0.71
N LYS A 342 8.95 19.58 -0.75
CA LYS A 342 10.07 20.43 -0.33
C LYS A 342 10.47 20.25 1.14
N ARG A 343 9.49 19.97 2.02
CA ARG A 343 9.72 19.87 3.47
C ARG A 343 10.16 18.49 3.92
N ASN A 344 9.73 17.43 3.22
CA ASN A 344 9.74 16.07 3.74
C ASN A 344 10.44 15.03 2.84
N LEU A 345 10.75 15.34 1.59
CA LEU A 345 11.49 14.41 0.72
C LEU A 345 12.98 14.76 0.76
N ASP A 346 13.79 13.80 1.19
CA ASP A 346 15.26 13.89 1.13
C ASP A 346 15.79 13.66 -0.29
N SER A 347 17.04 14.05 -0.54
CA SER A 347 17.72 13.84 -1.83
C SER A 347 17.76 12.37 -2.28
N ASP A 348 17.72 11.42 -1.34
CA ASP A 348 17.75 9.99 -1.66
C ASP A 348 16.44 9.50 -2.31
N PHE A 349 15.33 10.19 -2.08
CA PHE A 349 14.05 9.89 -2.72
C PHE A 349 14.10 10.16 -4.25
N GLU A 350 14.91 11.13 -4.68
CA GLU A 350 15.15 11.39 -6.11
C GLU A 350 15.83 10.21 -6.81
N ALA A 351 16.70 9.47 -6.12
CA ALA A 351 17.39 8.32 -6.69
C ALA A 351 16.44 7.14 -6.92
N ALA A 352 15.57 6.83 -5.94
CA ALA A 352 14.57 5.76 -6.04
C ALA A 352 13.50 6.04 -7.11
N ALA A 353 13.13 7.30 -7.30
CA ALA A 353 12.15 7.71 -8.32
C ALA A 353 12.69 7.64 -9.76
N LYS A 354 14.01 7.58 -9.98
CA LYS A 354 14.62 7.68 -11.32
C LYS A 354 14.13 6.60 -12.29
N ILE A 355 13.98 5.35 -11.87
CA ILE A 355 13.60 4.26 -12.80
C ILE A 355 12.18 4.47 -13.30
N GLU A 356 11.23 4.62 -12.40
CA GLU A 356 9.81 4.79 -12.74
C GLU A 356 9.55 6.13 -13.44
N LEU A 357 10.22 7.21 -13.02
CA LEU A 357 10.20 8.49 -13.74
C LEU A 357 10.79 8.35 -15.15
N THR A 358 11.85 7.55 -15.33
CA THR A 358 12.40 7.30 -16.68
C THR A 358 11.40 6.54 -17.52
N THR A 359 10.70 5.54 -16.98
CA THR A 359 9.63 4.82 -17.68
C THR A 359 8.48 5.76 -18.04
N LEU A 360 8.01 6.60 -17.12
CA LEU A 360 6.93 7.56 -17.37
C LEU A 360 7.32 8.62 -18.40
N ARG A 361 8.55 9.17 -18.32
CA ARG A 361 9.08 10.08 -19.34
C ARG A 361 9.20 9.38 -20.68
N ARG A 362 9.62 8.11 -20.70
CA ARG A 362 9.66 7.34 -21.93
C ARG A 362 8.27 7.21 -22.56
N LEU A 363 7.23 6.96 -21.77
CA LEU A 363 5.85 6.92 -22.27
C LEU A 363 5.32 8.31 -22.73
N GLU A 364 5.90 9.40 -22.24
CA GLU A 364 5.56 10.76 -22.67
C GLU A 364 6.13 11.07 -24.06
N PHE A 365 7.36 10.63 -24.33
CA PHE A 365 8.09 10.94 -25.58
C PHE A 365 8.07 9.80 -26.60
N GLU A 366 7.90 8.54 -26.20
CA GLU A 366 8.01 7.40 -27.11
C GLU A 366 6.66 6.70 -27.30
N ARG A 367 6.36 6.32 -28.54
CA ARG A 367 5.23 5.45 -28.89
C ARG A 367 5.72 4.14 -29.49
N PRO A 368 5.20 2.98 -29.05
CA PRO A 368 5.52 1.70 -29.68
C PRO A 368 5.10 1.66 -31.15
N GLY A 369 5.98 1.21 -32.05
CA GLY A 369 5.69 1.10 -33.48
C GLY A 369 4.56 0.12 -33.81
N GLU A 370 4.38 -0.93 -33.00
CA GLU A 370 3.30 -1.90 -33.12
C GLU A 370 1.91 -1.23 -32.99
N GLU A 371 1.75 -0.32 -32.02
CA GLU A 371 0.50 0.39 -31.79
C GLU A 371 0.19 1.38 -32.93
N LEU A 372 1.22 2.10 -33.41
CA LEU A 372 1.10 3.02 -34.54
C LEU A 372 0.70 2.29 -35.82
N SER A 373 1.30 1.11 -36.06
CA SER A 373 1.00 0.26 -37.22
C SER A 373 -0.41 -0.30 -37.16
N ALA A 374 -0.83 -0.82 -36.01
CA ALA A 374 -2.13 -1.45 -35.83
C ALA A 374 -3.29 -0.47 -36.05
N LEU A 375 -3.10 0.79 -35.67
CA LEU A 375 -4.10 1.85 -35.80
C LEU A 375 -3.98 2.63 -37.12
N LEU A 376 -3.04 2.26 -38.00
CA LEU A 376 -2.72 2.99 -39.24
C LEU A 376 -2.53 4.49 -38.99
N MET A 377 -1.89 4.83 -37.86
CA MET A 377 -1.72 6.23 -37.47
C MET A 377 -0.73 6.91 -38.42
N PRO A 378 -1.06 8.12 -38.92
CA PRO A 378 -0.12 8.90 -39.70
C PRO A 378 1.06 9.33 -38.82
N LEU A 379 2.26 9.30 -39.38
CA LEU A 379 3.46 9.84 -38.73
C LEU A 379 3.40 11.37 -38.75
N ALA A 380 3.67 12.01 -37.63
CA ALA A 380 3.63 13.47 -37.52
C ALA A 380 4.97 14.10 -37.98
N CYS A 381 4.91 15.32 -38.50
CA CYS A 381 6.11 16.09 -38.78
C CYS A 381 6.83 16.41 -37.47
N GLY A 382 8.01 15.82 -37.25
CA GLY A 382 8.77 15.95 -36.02
C GLY A 382 9.13 14.59 -35.40
N ASP A 383 8.40 13.54 -35.76
CA ASP A 383 8.65 12.18 -35.30
C ASP A 383 10.09 11.73 -35.66
N ILE A 384 10.86 11.35 -34.63
CA ILE A 384 12.21 10.82 -34.72
C ILE A 384 12.14 9.30 -34.58
N PHE A 385 12.78 8.56 -35.46
CA PHE A 385 12.78 7.10 -35.39
C PHE A 385 14.06 6.60 -34.74
N GLU A 386 13.95 5.85 -33.66
CA GLU A 386 15.08 5.11 -33.10
C GLU A 386 15.28 3.82 -33.92
N LEU A 387 16.41 3.74 -34.61
CA LEU A 387 16.83 2.52 -35.31
C LEU A 387 17.38 1.53 -34.29
N GLN A 388 16.71 0.41 -34.08
CA GLN A 388 17.23 -0.64 -33.21
C GLN A 388 18.39 -1.36 -33.92
N SER A 389 19.58 -1.26 -33.35
CA SER A 389 20.88 -1.67 -33.94
C SER A 389 21.11 -3.18 -34.10
N GLU A 390 20.07 -4.02 -34.07
CA GLU A 390 20.21 -5.47 -34.19
C GLU A 390 19.21 -6.06 -35.20
N CYS A 391 19.24 -5.56 -36.43
CA CYS A 391 18.79 -6.40 -37.55
C CYS A 391 20.02 -7.13 -38.09
N LYS A 392 20.34 -8.32 -37.54
CA LYS A 392 21.14 -9.29 -38.28
C LYS A 392 20.37 -9.60 -39.55
N VAL A 393 20.73 -8.93 -40.64
CA VAL A 393 20.28 -9.31 -41.97
C VAL A 393 20.92 -10.66 -42.24
N GLU A 394 20.20 -11.74 -41.93
CA GLU A 394 20.46 -13.03 -42.56
C GLU A 394 20.16 -12.81 -44.05
N ALA A 395 21.21 -12.48 -44.78
CA ALA A 395 21.19 -12.49 -46.24
C ALA A 395 20.91 -13.92 -46.66
N SER A 396 19.63 -14.22 -46.89
CA SER A 396 19.21 -15.38 -47.66
C SER A 396 19.92 -15.30 -49.01
N SER A 397 20.94 -16.14 -49.17
CA SER A 397 21.66 -16.33 -50.42
C SER A 397 20.71 -16.97 -51.43
N ALA A 398 19.85 -16.17 -52.04
CA ALA A 398 19.14 -16.58 -53.24
C ALA A 398 20.14 -16.60 -54.40
N THR A 399 20.65 -17.80 -54.67
CA THR A 399 21.48 -18.15 -55.82
C THR A 399 20.79 -17.67 -57.10
N LEU A 400 21.35 -16.63 -57.72
CA LEU A 400 20.91 -16.09 -59.00
C LEU A 400 21.38 -17.04 -60.11
N ASP A 401 20.47 -17.90 -60.56
CA ASP A 401 20.73 -18.81 -61.68
C ASP A 401 20.67 -18.02 -62.99
N ARG A 402 21.84 -17.78 -63.58
CA ARG A 402 21.99 -17.18 -64.91
C ARG A 402 21.63 -18.22 -65.97
N ARG A 403 20.53 -17.99 -66.70
CA ARG A 403 20.41 -18.49 -68.07
C ARG A 403 20.15 -17.35 -69.06
N SER A 404 21.08 -17.31 -70.01
CA SER A 404 21.14 -16.56 -71.25
C SER A 404 19.94 -16.80 -72.16
N GLU A 405 19.47 -15.75 -72.84
CA GLU A 405 19.33 -15.75 -74.30
C GLU A 405 19.10 -14.32 -74.85
N SER A 406 19.86 -14.01 -75.90
CA SER A 406 19.76 -12.86 -76.81
C SER A 406 18.44 -12.94 -77.62
N THR A 407 17.82 -11.89 -78.18
CA THR A 407 18.33 -10.98 -79.23
C THR A 407 17.23 -9.94 -79.60
N VAL A 408 17.62 -8.65 -79.68
CA VAL A 408 17.16 -7.54 -80.57
C VAL A 408 15.66 -7.39 -80.95
N SER A 409 15.05 -6.24 -80.60
CA SER A 409 14.54 -5.23 -81.57
C SER A 409 13.92 -4.02 -80.85
N SER A 410 14.16 -2.84 -81.41
CA SER A 410 13.76 -1.53 -80.92
C SER A 410 12.27 -1.22 -81.14
N ARG A 411 11.61 -0.60 -80.16
CA ARG A 411 10.57 0.44 -80.36
C ARG A 411 10.21 1.11 -79.03
N ARG A 412 10.22 2.45 -79.05
CA ARG A 412 9.74 3.34 -77.99
C ARG A 412 8.25 3.10 -77.71
N ALA A 413 7.87 2.93 -76.44
CA ALA A 413 6.53 3.22 -75.96
C ALA A 413 6.55 3.46 -74.44
N ASN A 414 5.87 4.54 -74.03
CA ASN A 414 5.54 4.87 -72.65
C ASN A 414 4.83 3.71 -71.95
N SER A 415 5.26 3.38 -70.73
CA SER A 415 4.51 2.60 -69.74
C SER A 415 4.79 3.24 -68.37
N ARG A 416 3.84 3.98 -67.77
CA ARG A 416 2.85 3.45 -66.81
C ARG A 416 3.39 2.24 -66.07
N ILE A 417 4.04 2.52 -64.94
CA ILE A 417 4.34 1.52 -63.92
C ILE A 417 3.01 1.22 -63.22
N HIS A 418 2.43 0.08 -63.56
CA HIS A 418 1.49 -0.62 -62.69
C HIS A 418 2.27 -1.10 -61.46
N LEU A 419 1.95 -0.54 -60.30
CA LEU A 419 2.26 -1.11 -58.99
C LEU A 419 1.29 -2.27 -58.77
N ASP A 420 1.63 -3.43 -59.34
CA ASP A 420 1.03 -4.69 -58.95
C ASP A 420 2.16 -5.63 -58.51
N GLN A 421 1.99 -6.18 -57.31
CA GLN A 421 2.84 -7.18 -56.67
C GLN A 421 4.21 -6.70 -56.18
N MET A 422 4.22 -5.88 -55.13
CA MET A 422 5.25 -6.00 -54.09
C MET A 422 4.73 -6.94 -53.00
N SER A 423 5.26 -8.16 -53.02
CA SER A 423 5.24 -9.09 -51.90
C SER A 423 5.78 -8.40 -50.64
N VAL A 424 4.95 -8.36 -49.60
CA VAL A 424 5.22 -8.10 -48.17
C VAL A 424 6.65 -7.66 -47.88
N ILE A 425 6.90 -6.36 -48.05
CA ILE A 425 7.97 -5.68 -47.31
C ILE A 425 7.38 -5.50 -45.90
N PRO A 426 8.01 -6.00 -44.83
CA PRO A 426 7.62 -5.62 -43.47
C PRO A 426 7.66 -4.10 -43.41
N THR A 427 6.49 -3.49 -43.28
CA THR A 427 6.34 -2.04 -43.29
C THR A 427 7.31 -1.46 -42.28
N TRP A 428 8.02 -0.38 -42.64
CA TRP A 428 9.03 0.27 -41.78
C TRP A 428 8.54 0.51 -40.34
N GLN A 429 7.22 0.60 -40.15
CA GLN A 429 6.56 0.75 -38.85
C GLN A 429 6.69 -0.46 -37.91
N GLU A 430 6.93 -1.68 -38.42
CA GLU A 430 7.16 -2.88 -37.57
C GLU A 430 8.59 -2.92 -36.99
N ARG A 431 9.49 -2.02 -37.44
CA ARG A 431 10.94 -2.11 -37.20
C ARG A 431 11.54 -0.88 -36.53
N CYS A 432 10.72 0.08 -36.12
CA CYS A 432 11.18 1.34 -35.56
C CYS A 432 10.33 1.74 -34.34
N ARG A 433 10.97 2.35 -33.34
CA ARG A 433 10.25 3.10 -32.29
C ARG A 433 10.17 4.56 -32.71
N VAL A 434 9.03 5.19 -32.47
CA VAL A 434 8.85 6.64 -32.70
C VAL A 434 9.10 7.37 -31.39
N VAL A 435 10.03 8.31 -31.45
CA VAL A 435 10.43 9.25 -30.41
C VAL A 435 9.91 10.63 -30.87
N LEU A 436 9.03 11.25 -30.09
CA LEU A 436 8.38 12.54 -30.36
C LEU A 436 9.30 13.73 -30.08
#